data_AF-A0A7Z0SE41-F1
#
_entry.id   AF-A0A7Z0SE41-F1
#
_cell.length_a   1.000
_cell.length_b   1.000
_cell.length_c   1.000
_cell.angle_alpha   90.00
_cell.angle_beta   90.00
_cell.angle_gamma   90.00
#
_symmetry.space_group_name_H-M   'P 1'
#
loop_
_entity.id
_entity.type
_entity.pdbx_description
1 polymer ?
#
loop_
_entity_poly.entity_id
_entity_poly.type
_entity_poly.pdbx_seq_one_letter_code
_entity_poly.pdbx_strand_id
1 'polypeptide(L)'
;MGAPNQAKTESTKKKNFIKTISHELKTPLATLMEGADLLQDEVVGELNAEQHKIIELVQIANIRLNSLIENLIEYQKATSTLADMNFSQFNLNQLIQHICIEHQLLLNSKDVSIDFAAKSIDLVADRDKIRIIISNLFSNALKFSPQGGQIQIKLDVINNKLQLLIADQGPGIAKSHKAIFYRVL
;
A
#
# COMPACT_ATOMS: atom_id res chain seq x y z
N MET A 1 -21.51 -15.71 31.81
CA MET A 1 -20.36 -14.90 31.35
C MET A 1 -19.34 -15.85 30.73
N GLY A 2 -19.16 -15.88 29.40
CA GLY A 2 -18.25 -16.85 28.78
C GLY A 2 -18.22 -16.87 27.24
N ALA A 3 -18.22 -15.72 26.57
CA ALA A 3 -18.17 -15.65 25.10
C ALA A 3 -17.22 -14.60 24.45
N PRO A 4 -16.59 -13.62 25.14
CA PRO A 4 -15.75 -12.64 24.42
C PRO A 4 -14.28 -13.08 24.18
N ASN A 5 -13.78 -14.12 24.87
CA ASN A 5 -12.34 -14.43 24.86
C ASN A 5 -11.90 -15.36 23.71
N GLN A 6 -12.80 -16.20 23.18
CA GLN A 6 -12.45 -17.14 22.10
C GLN A 6 -12.29 -16.45 20.73
N ALA A 7 -13.22 -15.57 20.36
CA ALA A 7 -13.16 -14.82 19.10
C ALA A 7 -11.92 -13.90 18.99
N LYS A 8 -11.51 -13.28 20.11
CA LYS A 8 -10.30 -12.44 20.17
C LYS A 8 -9.03 -13.28 20.01
N THR A 9 -9.02 -14.49 20.57
CA THR A 9 -7.89 -15.43 20.47
C THR A 9 -7.76 -16.00 19.04
N GLU A 10 -8.88 -16.33 18.38
CA GLU A 10 -8.88 -16.81 16.99
C GLU A 10 -8.42 -15.75 15.99
N SER A 11 -8.94 -14.52 16.12
CA SER A 11 -8.51 -13.38 15.29
C SER A 11 -7.01 -13.11 15.42
N THR A 12 -6.49 -13.12 16.65
CA THR A 12 -5.06 -12.89 16.92
C THR A 12 -4.19 -14.02 16.37
N LYS A 13 -4.62 -15.28 16.52
CA LYS A 13 -3.93 -16.45 15.94
C LYS A 13 -3.87 -16.37 14.41
N LYS A 14 -4.96 -15.96 13.76
CA LYS A 14 -5.02 -15.81 12.30
C LYS A 14 -4.08 -14.72 11.80
N LYS A 15 -4.03 -13.56 12.49
CA LYS A 15 -3.10 -12.47 12.16
C LYS A 15 -1.64 -12.89 12.28
N ASN A 16 -1.30 -13.56 13.40
CA ASN A 16 0.06 -14.05 13.61
C ASN A 16 0.44 -15.12 12.59
N PHE A 17 -0.47 -16.03 12.24
CA PHE A 17 -0.26 -17.05 11.22
C PHE A 17 0.06 -16.44 9.85
N ILE A 18 -0.73 -15.48 9.38
CA ILE A 18 -0.48 -14.81 8.09
C ILE A 18 0.83 -14.03 8.12
N LYS A 19 1.15 -13.36 9.23
CA LYS A 19 2.44 -12.66 9.40
C LYS A 19 3.61 -13.63 9.29
N THR A 20 3.56 -14.76 9.99
CA THR A 20 4.62 -15.78 9.95
C THR A 20 4.79 -16.35 8.54
N ILE A 21 3.71 -16.80 7.91
CA ILE A 21 3.74 -17.31 6.53
C ILE A 21 4.31 -16.27 5.57
N SER A 22 3.95 -15.00 5.73
CA SER A 22 4.51 -13.94 4.88
C SER A 22 6.02 -13.78 5.04
N HIS A 23 6.54 -13.89 6.27
CA HIS A 23 8.00 -13.87 6.50
C HIS A 23 8.68 -15.09 5.89
N GLU A 24 8.09 -16.28 6.05
CA GLU A 24 8.62 -17.52 5.47
C GLU A 24 8.56 -17.52 3.93
N LEU A 25 7.64 -16.78 3.32
CA LEU A 25 7.57 -16.59 1.86
C LEU A 25 8.51 -15.51 1.34
N LYS A 26 8.84 -14.47 2.12
CA LYS A 26 9.76 -13.40 1.66
C LYS A 26 11.16 -13.94 1.39
N THR A 27 11.66 -14.84 2.21
CA THR A 27 13.00 -15.43 2.06
C THR A 27 13.18 -16.18 0.73
N PRO A 28 12.35 -17.18 0.36
CA PRO A 28 12.51 -17.88 -0.92
C PRO A 28 12.27 -16.97 -2.13
N LEU A 29 11.42 -15.95 -2.03
CA LEU A 29 11.24 -14.97 -3.11
C LEU A 29 12.47 -14.07 -3.28
N ALA A 30 13.14 -13.71 -2.20
CA ALA A 30 14.40 -12.97 -2.25
C ALA A 30 15.49 -13.82 -2.92
N THR A 31 15.61 -15.10 -2.56
CA THR A 31 16.55 -16.03 -3.21
C THR A 31 16.24 -16.23 -4.70
N LEU A 32 14.96 -16.32 -5.07
CA LEU A 32 14.57 -16.39 -6.48
C LEU A 32 14.89 -15.11 -7.25
N MET A 33 14.77 -13.94 -6.60
CA MET A 33 15.12 -12.66 -7.22
C MET A 33 16.63 -12.59 -7.44
N GLU A 34 17.42 -12.90 -6.42
CA GLU A 34 18.88 -12.91 -6.50
C GLU A 34 19.39 -13.87 -7.57
N GLY A 35 18.82 -15.08 -7.66
CA GLY A 35 19.15 -16.02 -8.74
C GLY A 35 18.79 -15.50 -10.13
N ALA A 36 17.65 -14.83 -10.28
CA ALA A 36 17.24 -14.21 -11.55
C ALA A 36 18.14 -13.02 -11.92
N ASP A 37 18.55 -12.21 -10.94
CA ASP A 37 19.44 -11.07 -11.13
C ASP A 37 20.85 -11.55 -11.53
N LEU A 38 21.39 -12.59 -10.87
CA LEU A 38 22.67 -13.21 -11.24
C LEU A 38 22.67 -13.78 -12.66
N LEU A 39 21.54 -14.36 -13.10
CA LEU A 39 21.36 -14.81 -14.48
C LEU A 39 21.31 -13.61 -15.43
N GLN A 40 20.51 -12.59 -15.11
CA GLN A 40 20.34 -11.39 -15.94
C GLN A 40 21.65 -10.62 -16.14
N ASP A 41 22.51 -10.59 -15.11
CA ASP A 41 23.84 -9.99 -15.12
C ASP A 41 24.91 -10.91 -15.77
N GLU A 42 24.51 -12.06 -16.30
CA GLU A 42 25.35 -13.06 -16.97
C GLU A 42 26.55 -13.57 -16.12
N VAL A 43 26.46 -13.44 -14.79
CA VAL A 43 27.54 -13.81 -13.85
C VAL A 43 27.89 -15.29 -13.94
N VAL A 44 26.90 -16.14 -14.24
CA VAL A 44 27.05 -17.60 -14.34
C VAL A 44 27.23 -18.10 -15.78
N GLY A 45 27.19 -17.20 -16.77
CA GLY A 45 27.35 -17.51 -18.19
C GLY A 45 26.51 -16.61 -19.10
N GLU A 46 26.89 -16.56 -20.38
CA GLU A 46 26.19 -15.80 -21.42
C GLU A 46 24.78 -16.35 -21.68
N LEU A 47 23.84 -15.46 -21.93
CA LEU A 47 22.47 -15.78 -22.25
C LEU A 47 22.13 -15.44 -23.69
N ASN A 48 21.31 -16.27 -24.31
CA ASN A 48 20.70 -15.91 -25.59
C ASN A 48 19.47 -15.00 -25.38
N ALA A 49 19.00 -14.40 -26.47
CA ALA A 49 17.88 -13.46 -26.44
C ALA A 49 16.56 -14.06 -25.93
N GLU A 50 16.33 -15.36 -26.10
CA GLU A 50 15.13 -16.02 -25.57
C GLU A 50 15.23 -16.24 -24.06
N GLN A 51 16.42 -16.61 -23.57
CA GLN A 51 16.69 -16.78 -22.14
C GLN A 51 16.52 -15.47 -21.38
N HIS A 52 17.02 -14.35 -21.92
CA HIS A 52 16.78 -13.01 -21.32
C HIS A 52 15.29 -12.71 -21.15
N LYS A 53 14.47 -12.96 -22.18
CA LYS A 53 13.02 -12.74 -22.09
C LYS A 53 12.37 -13.60 -21.02
N ILE A 54 12.82 -14.85 -20.86
CA ILE A 54 12.30 -15.75 -19.82
C ILE A 54 12.67 -15.23 -18.44
N ILE A 55 13.91 -14.78 -18.23
CA ILE A 55 14.36 -14.22 -16.94
C ILE A 55 13.60 -12.95 -16.59
N GLU A 56 13.39 -12.05 -17.55
CA GLU A 56 12.56 -10.85 -17.37
C GLU A 56 11.13 -11.21 -16.92
N LEU A 57 10.51 -12.23 -17.53
CA LEU A 57 9.20 -12.71 -17.12
C LEU A 57 9.20 -13.27 -15.68
N VAL A 58 10.25 -13.98 -15.28
CA VAL A 58 10.42 -14.50 -13.92
C VAL A 58 10.57 -13.36 -12.92
N GLN A 59 11.39 -12.35 -13.21
CA GLN A 59 11.55 -11.16 -12.37
C GLN A 59 10.22 -10.41 -12.21
N ILE A 60 9.50 -10.17 -13.30
CA ILE A 60 8.17 -9.52 -13.28
C ILE A 60 7.19 -10.32 -12.42
N ALA A 61 7.16 -11.65 -12.56
CA ALA A 61 6.29 -12.51 -11.77
C ALA A 61 6.65 -12.46 -10.28
N ASN A 62 7.94 -12.45 -9.94
CA ASN A 62 8.43 -12.40 -8.57
C ASN A 62 8.10 -11.05 -7.90
N ILE A 63 8.30 -9.93 -8.60
CA ILE A 63 7.88 -8.59 -8.14
C ILE A 63 6.38 -8.55 -7.86
N ARG A 64 5.57 -9.11 -8.77
CA ARG A 64 4.12 -9.17 -8.60
C ARG A 64 3.72 -9.99 -7.37
N LEU A 65 4.36 -11.14 -7.14
CA LEU A 65 4.05 -12.00 -6.01
C LEU A 65 4.43 -11.35 -4.67
N ASN A 66 5.59 -10.68 -4.60
CA ASN A 66 5.97 -9.88 -3.45
C ASN A 66 4.92 -8.81 -3.12
N SER A 67 4.44 -8.07 -4.14
CA SER A 67 3.38 -7.07 -3.94
C SER A 67 2.08 -7.68 -3.42
N LEU A 68 1.68 -8.87 -3.90
CA LEU A 68 0.48 -9.56 -3.39
C LEU A 68 0.61 -9.97 -1.92
N ILE A 69 1.78 -10.45 -1.51
CA ILE A 69 2.07 -10.80 -0.11
C ILE A 69 2.02 -9.54 0.77
N GLU A 70 2.61 -8.44 0.32
CA GLU A 70 2.58 -7.17 1.07
C GLU A 70 1.17 -6.65 1.23
N ASN A 71 0.37 -6.64 0.16
CA ASN A 71 -1.04 -6.27 0.21
C ASN A 71 -1.85 -7.15 1.18
N LEU A 72 -1.56 -8.45 1.24
CA LEU A 72 -2.20 -9.37 2.17
C LEU A 72 -1.86 -9.02 3.63
N ILE A 73 -0.60 -8.71 3.93
CA ILE A 73 -0.15 -8.29 5.27
C ILE A 73 -0.84 -6.97 5.65
N GLU A 74 -0.89 -6.01 4.74
CA GLU A 74 -1.54 -4.72 4.98
C GLU A 74 -3.03 -4.88 5.23
N TYR A 75 -3.72 -5.73 4.46
CA TYR A 75 -5.11 -6.06 4.69
C TYR A 75 -5.36 -6.66 6.08
N GLN A 76 -4.51 -7.58 6.54
CA GLN A 76 -4.61 -8.13 7.90
C GLN A 76 -4.38 -7.07 8.97
N LYS A 77 -3.46 -6.13 8.73
CA LYS A 77 -3.26 -5.00 9.63
C LYS A 77 -4.52 -4.12 9.64
N ALA A 78 -5.09 -3.79 8.50
CA ALA A 78 -6.28 -2.95 8.40
C ALA A 78 -7.52 -3.60 9.05
N THR A 79 -7.68 -4.92 8.94
CA THR A 79 -8.80 -5.67 9.52
C THR A 79 -8.58 -5.95 11.01
N SER A 80 -8.95 -4.99 11.85
CA SER A 80 -8.90 -5.13 13.32
C SER A 80 -10.26 -4.84 13.94
N THR A 81 -10.56 -5.51 15.04
CA THR A 81 -11.75 -5.17 15.82
C THR A 81 -11.49 -3.83 16.53
N LEU A 82 -12.53 -3.07 16.87
CA LEU A 82 -12.39 -1.82 17.64
C LEU A 82 -11.62 -2.05 18.96
N ALA A 83 -11.74 -3.25 19.55
CA ALA A 83 -11.05 -3.64 20.77
C ALA A 83 -9.54 -3.91 20.61
N ASP A 84 -9.02 -3.84 19.39
CA ASP A 84 -7.59 -4.00 19.06
C ASP A 84 -6.97 -2.70 18.51
N MET A 85 -7.75 -1.62 18.41
CA MET A 85 -7.28 -0.34 17.91
C MET A 85 -6.50 0.42 18.98
N ASN A 86 -5.34 0.95 18.61
CA ASN A 86 -4.53 1.77 19.48
C ASN A 86 -4.77 3.25 19.18
N PHE A 87 -5.79 3.82 19.82
CA PHE A 87 -6.15 5.22 19.61
C PHE A 87 -5.09 6.16 20.18
N SER A 88 -4.64 7.09 19.35
CA SER A 88 -3.73 8.17 19.74
C SER A 88 -4.16 9.47 19.06
N GLN A 89 -3.83 10.60 19.68
CA GLN A 89 -3.97 11.90 19.05
C GLN A 89 -2.74 12.16 18.17
N PHE A 90 -2.95 12.51 16.92
CA PHE A 90 -1.88 12.88 15.99
C PHE A 90 -2.37 13.88 14.95
N ASN A 91 -1.42 14.61 14.36
CA ASN A 91 -1.72 15.53 13.28
C ASN A 91 -1.80 14.78 11.94
N LEU A 92 -2.95 14.85 11.29
CA LEU A 92 -3.20 14.11 10.06
C LEU A 92 -2.39 14.66 8.88
N ASN A 93 -2.14 15.97 8.85
CA ASN A 93 -1.37 16.59 7.76
C ASN A 93 0.08 16.11 7.78
N GLN A 94 0.69 16.06 8.97
CA GLN A 94 2.04 15.52 9.14
C GLN A 94 2.11 14.05 8.69
N LEU A 95 1.10 13.25 9.00
CA LEU A 95 1.04 11.86 8.54
C LEU A 95 0.99 11.78 7.00
N ILE A 96 0.16 12.59 6.35
CA ILE A 96 0.06 12.60 4.89
C ILE A 96 1.38 13.08 4.26
N GLN A 97 1.99 14.13 4.79
CA GLN A 97 3.28 14.64 4.33
C GLN A 97 4.38 13.57 4.42
N HIS A 98 4.44 12.82 5.53
CA HIS A 98 5.37 11.70 5.66
C HIS A 98 5.14 10.64 4.57
N ILE A 99 3.89 10.29 4.27
CA ILE A 99 3.56 9.34 3.19
C ILE A 99 4.02 9.89 1.83
N CYS A 100 3.82 11.19 1.55
CA CYS A 100 4.30 11.79 0.31
C CYS A 100 5.83 11.72 0.18
N ILE A 101 6.56 11.99 1.27
CA ILE A 101 8.03 11.91 1.33
C ILE A 101 8.51 10.47 1.05
N GLU A 102 7.85 9.46 1.60
CA GLU A 102 8.18 8.04 1.36
C GLU A 102 8.09 7.66 -0.13
N HIS A 103 7.27 8.38 -0.92
CA HIS A 103 7.09 8.16 -2.34
C HIS A 103 7.81 9.18 -3.25
N GLN A 104 8.66 10.05 -2.68
CA GLN A 104 9.30 11.15 -3.42
C GLN A 104 10.10 10.69 -4.65
N LEU A 105 10.81 9.57 -4.55
CA LEU A 105 11.58 9.02 -5.68
C LEU A 105 10.68 8.66 -6.87
N LEU A 106 9.54 8.01 -6.60
CA LEU A 106 8.61 7.60 -7.65
C LEU A 106 7.88 8.81 -8.24
N LEU A 107 7.49 9.78 -7.41
CA LEU A 107 6.94 11.06 -7.86
C LEU A 107 7.90 11.76 -8.84
N ASN A 108 9.18 11.87 -8.45
CA ASN A 108 10.21 12.49 -9.29
C ASN A 108 10.41 11.71 -10.60
N SER A 109 10.47 10.38 -10.55
CA SER A 109 10.65 9.56 -11.78
C SER A 109 9.51 9.73 -12.78
N LYS A 110 8.28 9.96 -12.29
CA LYS A 110 7.09 10.16 -13.11
C LYS A 110 6.79 11.63 -13.41
N ASP A 111 7.61 12.55 -12.89
CA ASP A 111 7.34 13.98 -12.91
C ASP A 111 5.92 14.34 -12.40
N VAL A 112 5.45 13.62 -11.37
CA VAL A 112 4.12 13.83 -10.81
C VAL A 112 4.20 14.82 -9.66
N SER A 113 3.43 15.89 -9.75
CA SER A 113 3.33 16.92 -8.71
C SER A 113 2.23 16.63 -7.69
N ILE A 114 2.35 17.20 -6.49
CA ILE A 114 1.33 17.12 -5.44
C ILE A 114 0.74 18.51 -5.20
N ASP A 115 -0.57 18.63 -5.36
CA ASP A 115 -1.35 19.77 -4.89
C ASP A 115 -1.95 19.43 -3.51
N PHE A 116 -1.29 19.88 -2.44
CA PHE A 116 -1.71 19.62 -1.08
C PHE A 116 -2.39 20.85 -0.46
N ALA A 117 -3.72 20.81 -0.40
CA ALA A 117 -4.54 21.85 0.20
C ALA A 117 -5.29 21.28 1.41
N ALA A 118 -4.73 21.48 2.60
CA ALA A 118 -5.28 20.90 3.84
C ALA A 118 -5.28 21.90 4.99
N LYS A 119 -6.39 21.97 5.73
CA LYS A 119 -6.39 22.53 7.10
C LYS A 119 -5.61 21.59 8.01
N SER A 120 -4.86 22.11 8.97
CA SER A 120 -4.22 21.26 9.99
C SER A 120 -5.30 20.64 10.87
N ILE A 121 -5.37 19.30 10.90
CA ILE A 121 -6.37 18.56 11.68
C ILE A 121 -5.66 17.60 12.62
N ASP A 122 -5.96 17.75 13.91
CA ASP A 122 -5.63 16.75 14.92
C ASP A 122 -6.75 15.72 15.02
N LEU A 123 -6.38 14.44 14.92
CA LEU A 123 -7.30 13.31 14.88
C LEU A 123 -7.00 12.35 16.03
N VAL A 124 -8.05 11.87 16.69
CA VAL A 124 -7.96 10.74 17.63
C VAL A 124 -8.38 9.47 16.90
N ALA A 125 -7.40 8.67 16.49
CA ALA A 125 -7.61 7.43 15.75
C ALA A 125 -6.43 6.46 15.96
N ASP A 126 -6.57 5.24 15.46
CA ASP A 126 -5.40 4.36 15.30
C ASP A 126 -4.55 4.86 14.13
N ARG A 127 -3.45 5.54 14.47
CA ARG A 127 -2.55 6.19 13.51
C ARG A 127 -2.02 5.22 12.46
N ASP A 128 -1.71 3.99 12.84
CA ASP A 128 -1.12 3.01 11.93
C ASP A 128 -2.16 2.49 10.93
N LYS A 129 -3.42 2.31 11.36
CA LYS A 129 -4.50 1.95 10.43
C LYS A 129 -4.78 3.09 9.44
N ILE A 130 -4.83 4.32 9.93
CA ILE A 130 -5.03 5.50 9.06
C ILE A 130 -3.87 5.61 8.05
N ARG A 131 -2.62 5.41 8.49
CA ARG A 131 -1.45 5.37 7.59
C ARG A 131 -1.63 4.34 6.47
N ILE A 132 -2.06 3.12 6.79
CA ILE A 132 -2.27 2.06 5.80
C ILE A 132 -3.33 2.47 4.76
N ILE A 133 -4.44 3.05 5.21
CA ILE A 133 -5.52 3.48 4.31
C ILE A 133 -5.00 4.57 3.36
N ILE A 134 -4.36 5.60 3.90
CA ILE A 134 -3.87 6.74 3.12
C ILE A 134 -2.76 6.31 2.17
N SER A 135 -1.82 5.48 2.63
CA SER A 135 -0.73 4.95 1.81
C SER A 135 -1.26 4.16 0.62
N ASN A 136 -2.30 3.35 0.81
CA ASN A 136 -2.94 2.59 -0.27
C ASN A 136 -3.67 3.48 -1.28
N LEU A 137 -4.37 4.51 -0.81
CA LEU A 137 -5.02 5.46 -1.72
C LEU A 137 -3.99 6.27 -2.51
N PHE A 138 -2.95 6.74 -1.83
CA PHE A 138 -1.88 7.53 -2.44
C PHE A 138 -1.05 6.72 -3.44
N SER A 139 -0.67 5.48 -3.09
CA SER A 139 0.09 4.61 -4.00
C SER A 139 -0.70 4.28 -5.26
N ASN A 140 -2.02 4.07 -5.14
CA ASN A 140 -2.89 3.90 -6.30
C ASN A 140 -2.95 5.18 -7.15
N ALA A 141 -3.17 6.34 -6.54
CA ALA A 141 -3.18 7.62 -7.25
C ALA A 141 -1.88 7.84 -8.05
N LEU A 142 -0.71 7.59 -7.44
CA LEU A 142 0.60 7.69 -8.09
C LEU A 142 0.84 6.63 -9.16
N LYS A 143 0.38 5.40 -8.94
CA LYS A 143 0.49 4.31 -9.90
C LYS A 143 -0.25 4.62 -11.19
N PHE A 144 -1.46 5.18 -11.09
CA PHE A 144 -2.34 5.43 -12.24
C PHE A 144 -2.24 6.85 -12.82
N SER A 145 -1.54 7.76 -12.14
CA SER A 145 -1.24 9.09 -12.67
C SER A 145 -0.39 8.99 -13.95
N PRO A 146 -0.70 9.80 -14.98
CA PRO A 146 0.13 9.94 -16.17
C PRO A 146 1.47 10.64 -15.83
N GLN A 147 2.46 10.49 -16.71
CA GLN A 147 3.72 11.24 -16.64
C GLN A 147 3.43 12.74 -16.66
N GLY A 148 4.08 13.54 -15.81
CA GLY A 148 3.83 14.99 -15.73
C GLY A 148 2.51 15.36 -15.05
N GLY A 149 1.79 14.38 -14.49
CA GLY A 149 0.47 14.57 -13.90
C GLY A 149 0.50 15.26 -12.54
N GLN A 150 -0.69 15.45 -11.97
CA GLN A 150 -0.86 16.01 -10.63
C GLN A 150 -1.78 15.14 -9.77
N ILE A 151 -1.36 14.91 -8.53
CA ILE A 151 -2.18 14.32 -7.47
C ILE A 151 -2.68 15.45 -6.57
N GLN A 152 -4.00 15.58 -6.45
CA GLN A 152 -4.63 16.53 -5.55
C GLN A 152 -4.99 15.85 -4.24
N ILE A 153 -4.58 16.45 -3.12
CA ILE A 153 -4.92 16.02 -1.77
C ILE A 153 -5.66 17.15 -1.07
N LYS A 154 -6.89 16.90 -0.65
CA LYS A 154 -7.70 17.84 0.14
C LYS A 154 -8.13 17.24 1.45
N LEU A 155 -8.06 18.06 2.50
CA LEU A 155 -8.52 17.70 3.82
C LEU A 155 -9.44 18.78 4.37
N ASP A 156 -10.68 18.40 4.67
CA ASP A 156 -11.68 19.31 5.25
C ASP A 156 -12.57 18.61 6.28
N VAL A 157 -13.33 19.41 7.02
CA VAL A 157 -14.37 18.93 7.93
C VAL A 157 -15.71 19.46 7.44
N ILE A 158 -16.57 18.56 6.96
CA ILE A 158 -17.92 18.90 6.48
C ILE A 158 -18.94 18.13 7.31
N ASN A 159 -19.95 18.82 7.85
CA ASN A 159 -21.00 18.22 8.67
C ASN A 159 -20.46 17.36 9.83
N ASN A 160 -19.42 17.86 10.50
CA ASN A 160 -18.74 17.16 11.60
C ASN A 160 -18.11 15.81 11.20
N LYS A 161 -17.81 15.63 9.90
CA LYS A 161 -17.09 14.48 9.36
C LYS A 161 -15.80 14.94 8.71
N LEU A 162 -14.72 14.21 9.02
CA LEU A 162 -13.46 14.37 8.34
C LEU A 162 -13.57 13.84 6.91
N GLN A 163 -13.20 14.66 5.93
CA GLN A 163 -13.13 14.28 4.53
C GLN A 163 -11.69 14.40 4.04
N LEU A 164 -11.14 13.27 3.61
CA LEU A 164 -9.86 13.20 2.92
C LEU A 164 -10.13 12.80 1.47
N LEU A 165 -9.74 13.67 0.55
CA LEU A 165 -9.77 13.42 -0.89
C LEU A 165 -8.34 13.26 -1.39
N ILE A 166 -8.10 12.19 -2.13
CA ILE A 166 -6.87 11.96 -2.90
C ILE A 166 -7.33 11.66 -4.32
N ALA A 167 -7.01 12.55 -5.26
CA ALA A 167 -7.46 12.48 -6.64
C ALA A 167 -6.25 12.51 -7.59
N ASP A 168 -6.25 11.61 -8.56
CA ASP A 168 -5.29 11.54 -9.65
C ASP A 168 -5.93 11.91 -11.00
N GLN A 169 -5.09 12.13 -12.01
CA GLN A 169 -5.48 12.40 -13.40
C GLN A 169 -5.39 11.14 -14.29
N GLY A 170 -5.43 9.96 -13.68
CA GLY A 170 -5.35 8.69 -14.39
C GLY A 170 -6.63 8.34 -15.16
N PRO A 171 -6.67 7.16 -15.81
CA PRO A 171 -7.78 6.71 -16.66
C PRO A 171 -9.11 6.49 -15.89
N GLY A 172 -9.08 6.61 -14.57
CA GLY A 172 -10.21 6.36 -13.68
C GLY A 172 -10.56 4.88 -13.56
N ILE A 173 -11.59 4.60 -12.76
CA ILE A 173 -12.05 3.24 -12.49
C ILE A 173 -13.26 2.94 -13.37
N ALA A 174 -13.21 1.84 -14.13
CA ALA A 174 -14.33 1.34 -14.91
C ALA A 174 -15.58 1.20 -14.03
N LYS A 175 -16.76 1.55 -14.56
CA LYS A 175 -18.02 1.57 -13.78
C LYS A 175 -18.31 0.24 -13.04
N SER A 176 -17.90 -0.89 -13.61
CA SER A 176 -18.01 -2.23 -13.02
C SER A 176 -17.17 -2.45 -11.76
N HIS A 177 -16.10 -1.68 -11.55
CA HIS A 177 -15.19 -1.81 -10.40
C HIS A 177 -15.40 -0.74 -9.32
N LYS A 178 -16.35 0.19 -9.51
CA LYS A 178 -16.62 1.30 -8.56
C LYS A 178 -17.18 0.85 -7.21
N ALA A 179 -17.79 -0.33 -7.11
CA ALA A 179 -18.34 -0.85 -5.85
C ALA A 179 -17.26 -1.20 -4.80
N ILE A 180 -15.99 -1.32 -5.21
CA ILE A 180 -14.87 -1.74 -4.36
C ILE A 180 -14.09 -0.53 -3.81
N PHE A 181 -14.17 0.64 -4.46
CA PHE A 181 -13.46 1.85 -4.04
C PHE A 181 -14.40 2.78 -3.28
N TYR A 182 -14.17 2.91 -1.97
CA TYR A 182 -14.93 3.78 -1.09
C TYR A 182 -14.71 5.25 -1.47
N ARG A 183 -15.75 5.85 -2.04
CA ARG A 183 -15.93 7.30 -2.06
C ARG A 183 -16.24 7.73 -0.63
N VAL A 184 -15.23 8.18 0.12
CA VAL A 184 -15.48 8.88 1.38
C VAL A 184 -16.08 10.23 1.00
N LEU A 185 -17.39 10.33 1.17
CA LEU A 185 -18.19 11.52 0.87
C LEU A 185 -17.91 12.66 1.83
#